data_AF-A0A7L5UG50-F1
#
_entry.id   AF-A0A7L5UG50-F1
#
_cell.length_a   1.000
_cell.length_b   1.000
_cell.length_c   1.000
_cell.angle_alpha   90.00
_cell.angle_beta   90.00
_cell.angle_gamma   90.00
#
_symmetry.space_group_name_H-M   'P 1'
#
loop_
_entity.id
_entity.type
_entity.pdbx_description
1 polymer ?
#
loop_
_entity_poly.entity_id
_entity_poly.type
_entity_poly.pdbx_seq_one_letter_code
_entity_poly.pdbx_strand_id
1 'polypeptide(L)'
;MKKISQLNSEYNRYLAATFTDKQLEGAIFGVLKHANVLPGHPHRDDLIQECRLTVAQASIDYDQLFQPKINRFAFIYQRLRWQITNFFNREERLRQHQGLILDGPTPIEEINHPALQYDFDFESRTDSKKLLQRLYQACESKQKAYLDLLIKDPELTNREIANILGITPRAANYRWKKIQRIANQMIIKRA
;
A
#
# COMPACT_ATOMS: atom_id res chain seq x y z
N MET A 1 40.06 -6.24 -12.67
CA MET A 1 39.34 -5.25 -13.50
C MET A 1 38.21 -5.85 -14.37
N LYS A 2 38.39 -6.97 -15.07
CA LYS A 2 37.34 -7.57 -15.94
C LYS A 2 35.99 -7.87 -15.24
N LYS A 3 36.03 -8.41 -14.02
CA LYS A 3 34.81 -8.78 -13.27
C LYS A 3 33.93 -7.59 -12.88
N ILE A 4 34.52 -6.43 -12.56
CA ILE A 4 33.79 -5.21 -12.19
C ILE A 4 33.13 -4.58 -13.43
N SER A 5 33.84 -4.55 -14.55
CA SER A 5 33.29 -4.06 -15.83
C SER A 5 32.10 -4.90 -16.30
N GLN A 6 32.16 -6.23 -16.11
CA GLN A 6 31.07 -7.13 -16.47
C GLN A 6 29.85 -6.95 -15.54
N LEU A 7 30.07 -6.82 -14.23
CA LEU A 7 29.00 -6.58 -13.26
C LEU A 7 28.26 -5.25 -13.54
N ASN A 8 29.00 -4.19 -13.88
CA ASN A 8 28.41 -2.91 -14.26
C ASN A 8 27.62 -2.99 -15.58
N SER A 9 28.09 -3.81 -16.52
CA SER A 9 27.37 -4.07 -17.78
C SER A 9 26.05 -4.81 -17.54
N GLU A 10 26.04 -5.81 -16.66
CA GLU A 10 24.83 -6.57 -16.30
C GLU A 10 23.83 -5.71 -15.53
N TYR A 11 24.31 -4.89 -14.60
CA TYR A 11 23.49 -3.94 -13.86
C TYR A 11 22.77 -2.96 -14.79
N ASN A 12 23.50 -2.30 -15.69
CA ASN A 12 22.92 -1.36 -16.64
C ASN A 12 21.90 -2.03 -17.58
N ARG A 13 22.15 -3.29 -17.98
CA ARG A 13 21.20 -4.07 -18.77
C ARG A 13 19.90 -4.31 -17.99
N TYR A 14 19.97 -4.72 -16.73
CA TYR A 14 18.77 -4.92 -15.93
C TYR A 14 18.06 -3.61 -15.58
N LEU A 15 18.80 -2.53 -15.36
CA LEU A 15 18.22 -1.22 -15.16
C LEU A 15 17.43 -0.77 -16.40
N ALA A 16 18.00 -0.92 -17.61
CA ALA A 16 17.30 -0.64 -18.86
C ALA A 16 16.07 -1.53 -19.05
N ALA A 17 16.14 -2.81 -18.63
CA ALA A 17 15.01 -3.72 -18.67
C ALA A 17 13.82 -3.21 -17.85
N THR A 18 14.04 -2.49 -16.73
CA THR A 18 12.94 -1.94 -15.94
C THR A 18 12.07 -0.94 -16.71
N PHE A 19 12.59 -0.30 -17.77
CA PHE A 19 11.86 0.68 -18.59
C PHE A 19 11.16 0.05 -19.80
N THR A 20 11.51 -1.18 -20.14
CA THR A 20 11.06 -1.84 -21.37
C THR A 20 10.23 -3.09 -21.10
N ASP A 21 10.52 -3.80 -20.01
CA ASP A 21 9.78 -4.97 -19.58
C ASP A 21 8.54 -4.59 -18.76
N LYS A 22 7.37 -4.81 -19.35
CA LYS A 22 6.07 -4.54 -18.73
C LYS A 22 5.83 -5.33 -17.45
N GLN A 23 6.44 -6.52 -17.29
CA GLN A 23 6.28 -7.30 -16.06
C GLN A 23 7.02 -6.63 -14.90
N LEU A 24 8.24 -6.15 -15.15
CA LEU A 24 9.03 -5.45 -14.14
C LEU A 24 8.41 -4.10 -13.79
N GLU A 25 7.94 -3.35 -14.79
CA GLU A 25 7.18 -2.12 -14.57
C GLU A 25 5.90 -2.39 -13.75
N GLY A 26 5.16 -3.46 -14.08
CA GLY A 26 3.99 -3.90 -13.35
C GLY A 26 4.31 -4.32 -11.90
N ALA A 27 5.47 -4.91 -11.64
CA ALA A 27 5.94 -5.25 -10.29
C ALA A 27 6.19 -3.99 -9.45
N ILE A 28 6.85 -2.98 -10.03
CA ILE A 28 7.13 -1.69 -9.38
C ILE A 28 5.81 -0.97 -9.10
N PHE A 29 4.92 -0.87 -10.09
CA PHE A 29 3.60 -0.28 -9.88
C PHE A 29 2.79 -1.03 -8.81
N GLY A 30 2.83 -2.36 -8.86
CA GLY A 30 2.14 -3.23 -7.92
C GLY A 30 2.60 -3.02 -6.48
N VAL A 31 3.92 -2.96 -6.23
CA VAL A 31 4.45 -2.77 -4.88
C VAL A 31 4.11 -1.38 -4.34
N LEU A 32 4.24 -0.33 -5.16
CA LEU A 32 3.92 1.05 -4.77
C LEU A 32 2.43 1.22 -4.48
N LYS A 33 1.57 0.65 -5.33
CA LYS A 33 0.12 0.63 -5.10
C LYS A 33 -0.23 -0.13 -3.82
N HIS A 34 0.40 -1.28 -3.59
CA HIS A 34 0.24 -2.04 -2.36
C HIS A 34 0.76 -1.27 -1.13
N ALA A 35 1.66 -0.31 -1.34
CA ALA A 35 2.15 0.64 -0.35
C ALA A 35 1.35 1.94 -0.22
N ASN A 36 0.25 2.08 -0.95
CA ASN A 36 -0.55 3.30 -0.96
C ASN A 36 0.23 4.54 -1.44
N VAL A 37 1.32 4.33 -2.19
CA VAL A 37 2.05 5.38 -2.88
C VAL A 37 1.30 5.72 -4.16
N LEU A 38 0.33 6.62 -4.02
CA LEU A 38 -0.52 7.12 -5.12
C LEU A 38 0.22 8.20 -5.94
N PRO A 39 -0.27 8.56 -7.15
CA PRO A 39 0.33 9.60 -7.99
C PRO A 39 0.67 10.92 -7.28
N GLY A 40 -0.12 11.33 -6.27
CA GLY A 40 0.12 12.54 -5.49
C GLY A 40 1.09 12.39 -4.31
N HIS A 41 1.71 11.22 -4.11
CA HIS A 41 2.64 11.02 -3.00
C HIS A 41 3.93 11.83 -3.22
N PRO A 42 4.41 12.62 -2.24
CA PRO A 42 5.56 13.52 -2.41
C PRO A 42 6.82 12.84 -2.92
N HIS A 43 7.12 11.63 -2.45
CA HIS A 43 8.31 10.86 -2.84
C HIS A 43 8.07 9.83 -3.94
N ARG A 44 6.97 9.94 -4.70
CA ARG A 44 6.59 8.87 -5.65
C ARG A 44 7.69 8.61 -6.68
N ASP A 45 8.20 9.65 -7.32
CA ASP A 45 9.14 9.49 -8.43
C ASP A 45 10.49 8.98 -7.93
N ASP A 46 10.94 9.44 -6.76
CA ASP A 46 12.13 8.90 -6.08
C ASP A 46 11.96 7.41 -5.76
N LEU A 47 10.81 7.03 -5.20
CA LEU A 47 10.52 5.62 -4.89
C LEU A 47 10.46 4.75 -6.15
N ILE A 48 10.01 5.29 -7.29
CA ILE A 48 10.07 4.58 -8.57
C ILE A 48 11.52 4.34 -8.97
N GLN A 49 12.39 5.34 -8.88
CA GLN A 49 13.80 5.17 -9.22
C GLN A 49 14.49 4.17 -8.29
N GLU A 50 14.26 4.28 -6.99
CA GLU A 50 14.76 3.33 -5.99
C GLU A 50 14.29 1.89 -6.27
N CYS A 51 13.02 1.72 -6.66
CA CYS A 51 12.49 0.42 -7.08
C CYS A 51 13.23 -0.12 -8.30
N ARG A 52 13.54 0.72 -9.31
CA ARG A 52 14.27 0.30 -10.51
C ARG A 52 15.69 -0.14 -10.19
N LEU A 53 16.39 0.61 -9.35
CA LEU A 53 17.74 0.25 -8.86
C LEU A 53 17.70 -1.08 -8.09
N THR A 54 16.67 -1.27 -7.26
CA THR A 54 16.43 -2.50 -6.50
C THR A 54 16.17 -3.70 -7.41
N VAL A 55 15.36 -3.54 -8.46
CA VAL A 55 15.09 -4.60 -9.44
C VAL A 55 16.37 -4.99 -10.18
N ALA A 56 17.19 -4.01 -10.59
CA ALA A 56 18.45 -4.27 -11.26
C ALA A 56 19.39 -5.09 -10.38
N GLN A 57 19.55 -4.68 -9.11
CA GLN A 57 20.38 -5.40 -8.15
C GLN A 57 19.81 -6.79 -7.84
N ALA A 58 18.51 -6.90 -7.54
CA ALA A 58 17.87 -8.18 -7.22
C ALA A 58 17.93 -9.18 -8.39
N SER A 59 17.92 -8.69 -9.63
CA SER A 59 18.10 -9.50 -10.83
C SER A 59 19.48 -10.13 -10.88
N ILE A 60 20.54 -9.36 -10.58
CA ILE A 60 21.91 -9.87 -10.49
C ILE A 60 22.04 -10.85 -9.33
N ASP A 61 21.51 -10.49 -8.15
CA ASP A 61 21.55 -11.32 -6.95
C ASP A 61 20.89 -12.69 -7.23
N TYR A 62 19.76 -12.70 -7.95
CA TYR A 62 19.04 -13.93 -8.30
C TYR A 62 19.84 -14.81 -9.26
N ASP A 63 20.45 -14.23 -10.29
CA ASP A 63 21.21 -14.99 -11.29
C ASP A 63 22.49 -15.61 -10.69
N GLN A 64 22.95 -15.10 -9.55
CA GLN A 64 24.07 -15.66 -8.77
C GLN A 64 23.66 -16.79 -7.82
N LEU A 65 22.36 -17.04 -7.62
CA LEU A 65 21.89 -18.11 -6.74
C LEU A 65 22.10 -19.48 -7.38
N PHE A 66 22.71 -20.40 -6.62
CA PHE A 66 22.78 -21.80 -7.02
C PHE A 66 21.45 -22.49 -6.70
N GLN A 67 20.73 -22.95 -7.73
CA GLN A 67 19.45 -23.67 -7.64
C GLN A 67 18.37 -22.94 -6.81
N PRO A 68 17.87 -21.78 -7.29
CA PRO A 68 16.85 -21.02 -6.58
C PRO A 68 15.54 -21.81 -6.45
N LYS A 69 15.04 -21.94 -5.22
CA LYS A 69 13.74 -22.57 -4.91
C LYS A 69 12.54 -21.65 -5.16
N ILE A 70 12.79 -20.35 -5.30
CA ILE A 70 11.77 -19.32 -5.54
C ILE A 70 11.88 -18.84 -7.00
N ASN A 71 10.73 -18.53 -7.61
CA ASN A 71 10.70 -17.91 -8.93
C ASN A 71 11.33 -16.51 -8.87
N ARG A 72 12.10 -16.14 -9.91
CA ARG A 72 12.75 -14.84 -10.09
C ARG A 72 11.85 -13.65 -9.80
N PHE A 73 10.64 -13.65 -10.33
CA PHE A 73 9.68 -12.56 -10.13
C PHE A 73 9.27 -12.42 -8.66
N ALA A 74 9.00 -13.55 -7.99
CA ALA A 74 8.63 -13.54 -6.57
C ALA A 74 9.80 -13.06 -5.69
N PHE A 75 11.04 -13.43 -6.03
CA PHE A 75 12.24 -12.93 -5.35
C PHE A 75 12.40 -11.42 -5.51
N ILE A 76 12.29 -10.90 -6.74
CA ILE A 76 12.36 -9.47 -7.04
C ILE A 76 11.26 -8.70 -6.30
N TYR A 77 10.01 -9.22 -6.33
CA TYR A 77 8.89 -8.58 -5.64
C TYR A 77 9.08 -8.54 -4.12
N GLN A 78 9.67 -9.58 -3.52
CA GLN A 78 10.02 -9.56 -2.09
C GLN A 78 11.09 -8.50 -1.78
N ARG A 79 12.13 -8.39 -2.60
CA ARG A 79 13.19 -7.37 -2.44
C ARG A 79 12.62 -5.94 -2.54
N LEU A 80 11.72 -5.71 -3.50
CA LEU A 80 10.99 -4.47 -3.65
C LEU A 80 10.17 -4.13 -2.40
N ARG A 81 9.41 -5.10 -1.86
CA ARG A 81 8.64 -4.87 -0.63
C ARG A 81 9.52 -4.46 0.53
N TRP A 82 10.64 -5.16 0.74
CA TRP A 82 11.58 -4.81 1.81
C TRP A 82 12.19 -3.42 1.64
N GLN A 83 12.55 -3.04 0.42
CA GLN A 83 13.11 -1.70 0.18
C GLN A 83 12.10 -0.61 0.54
N ILE A 84 10.84 -0.75 0.13
CA ILE A 84 9.79 0.22 0.46
C ILE A 84 9.53 0.26 1.97
N THR A 85 9.48 -0.88 2.64
CA THR A 85 9.38 -0.94 4.11
C THR A 85 10.55 -0.24 4.79
N ASN A 86 11.77 -0.46 4.32
CA ASN A 86 12.95 0.20 4.87
C ASN A 86 12.93 1.71 4.68
N PHE A 87 12.45 2.19 3.52
CA PHE A 87 12.26 3.62 3.26
C PHE A 87 11.31 4.24 4.28
N PHE A 88 10.09 3.70 4.44
CA PHE A 88 9.12 4.27 5.37
C PHE A 88 9.55 4.15 6.83
N ASN A 89 10.20 3.04 7.21
CA ASN A 89 10.76 2.91 8.55
C ASN A 89 11.86 3.95 8.82
N ARG A 90 12.63 4.34 7.80
CA ARG A 90 13.63 5.39 7.91
C ARG A 90 12.97 6.76 8.06
N GLU A 91 11.99 7.06 7.22
CA GLU A 91 11.21 8.30 7.30
C GLU A 91 10.55 8.46 8.67
N GLU A 92 9.97 7.39 9.19
CA GLU A 92 9.33 7.40 10.50
C GLU A 92 10.33 7.63 11.63
N ARG A 93 11.49 6.97 11.60
CA ARG A 93 12.57 7.26 12.55
C ARG A 93 13.03 8.71 12.47
N LEU A 94 13.17 9.27 11.26
CA LEU A 94 13.55 10.67 11.09
C LEU A 94 12.50 11.62 11.68
N ARG A 95 11.21 11.36 11.44
CA ARG A 95 10.11 12.12 12.05
C ARG A 95 10.15 12.05 13.58
N GLN A 96 10.32 10.86 14.14
CA GLN A 96 10.41 10.65 15.59
C GLN A 96 11.63 11.38 16.20
N HIS A 97 12.74 11.46 15.48
CA HIS A 97 13.92 12.20 15.92
C HIS A 97 13.84 13.73 15.69
N GLN A 98 12.99 14.19 14.77
CA GLN A 98 12.73 15.62 14.51
C GLN A 98 11.83 16.28 15.58
N GLY A 99 11.36 15.53 16.59
CA GLY A 99 10.60 16.07 17.72
C GLY A 99 11.35 17.01 18.66
N LEU A 100 12.64 17.25 18.46
CA LEU A 100 13.40 18.30 19.16
C LEU A 100 13.28 19.63 18.38
N ILE A 101 12.13 20.29 18.57
CA ILE A 101 11.95 21.69 18.16
C ILE A 101 12.79 22.54 19.11
N LEU A 102 13.97 22.98 18.67
CA LEU A 102 14.90 23.75 19.52
C LEU A 102 14.45 25.21 19.74
N ASP A 103 13.61 25.79 18.88
CA ASP A 103 13.16 27.20 18.99
C ASP A 103 11.78 27.44 18.31
N GLY A 104 10.70 26.83 18.82
CA GLY A 104 9.34 27.05 18.30
C GLY A 104 8.39 27.55 19.39
N PRO A 105 7.53 28.55 19.14
CA PRO A 105 6.53 28.97 20.12
C PRO A 105 5.61 27.79 20.50
N THR A 106 5.29 27.74 21.79
CA THR A 106 4.39 26.78 22.46
C THR A 106 3.03 26.63 21.75
N PRO A 107 2.35 25.48 21.96
CA PRO A 107 1.53 24.83 20.96
C PRO A 107 0.30 25.66 20.63
N ILE A 108 0.32 26.29 19.46
CA ILE A 108 -0.91 26.62 18.74
C ILE A 108 -1.51 25.25 18.41
N GLU A 109 -2.71 25.01 18.95
CA GLU A 109 -3.56 23.84 18.69
C GLU A 109 -3.23 23.29 17.32
N GLU A 110 -2.76 22.04 17.29
CA GLU A 110 -2.46 21.29 16.07
C GLU A 110 -3.62 21.52 15.11
N ILE A 111 -3.40 22.44 14.16
CA ILE A 111 -4.20 22.52 12.96
C ILE A 111 -3.98 21.13 12.39
N ASN A 112 -5.00 20.29 12.56
CA ASN A 112 -5.16 19.00 11.92
C ASN A 112 -5.20 19.26 10.41
N HIS A 113 -4.09 19.70 9.83
CA HIS A 113 -3.73 19.26 8.51
C HIS A 113 -3.72 17.74 8.66
N PRO A 114 -4.57 17.01 7.94
CA PRO A 114 -4.41 15.57 7.86
C PRO A 114 -2.99 15.40 7.34
N ALA A 115 -2.06 15.08 8.24
CA ALA A 115 -0.74 14.68 7.83
C ALA A 115 -1.00 13.62 6.77
N LEU A 116 -0.32 13.72 5.64
CA LEU A 116 -0.24 12.63 4.69
C LEU A 116 0.53 11.49 5.39
N GLN A 117 -0.08 10.94 6.43
CA GLN A 117 0.39 9.86 7.26
C GLN A 117 0.07 8.63 6.45
N TYR A 118 0.98 8.34 5.53
CA TYR A 118 1.02 7.08 4.82
C TYR A 118 1.52 6.02 5.81
N ASP A 119 0.67 5.65 6.76
CA ASP A 119 0.93 4.54 7.68
C ASP A 119 0.94 3.25 6.85
N PHE A 120 2.17 2.80 6.58
CA PHE A 120 2.42 1.69 5.70
C PHE A 120 2.63 0.42 6.52
N ASP A 121 1.56 -0.36 6.66
CA ASP A 121 1.62 -1.70 7.20
C ASP A 121 1.01 -2.71 6.21
N PHE A 122 1.89 -3.44 5.54
CA PHE A 122 1.49 -4.51 4.62
C PHE A 122 0.72 -5.63 5.32
N GLU A 123 1.05 -5.93 6.58
CA GLU A 123 0.38 -6.97 7.36
C GLU A 123 -1.02 -6.50 7.73
N SER A 124 -1.16 -5.28 8.29
CA SER A 124 -2.46 -4.65 8.54
C SER A 124 -3.31 -4.55 7.26
N ARG A 125 -2.72 -4.23 6.10
CA ARG A 125 -3.47 -4.18 4.83
C ARG A 125 -3.94 -5.56 4.38
N THR A 126 -3.09 -6.57 4.51
CA THR A 126 -3.45 -7.96 4.19
C THR A 126 -4.56 -8.47 5.12
N ASP A 127 -4.46 -8.14 6.40
CA ASP A 127 -5.44 -8.49 7.41
C ASP A 127 -6.75 -7.73 7.23
N SER A 128 -6.69 -6.45 6.88
CA SER A 128 -7.86 -5.64 6.50
C SER A 128 -8.57 -6.21 5.29
N LYS A 129 -7.83 -6.69 4.28
CA LYS A 129 -8.42 -7.37 3.10
C LYS A 129 -9.12 -8.67 3.48
N LYS A 130 -8.50 -9.50 4.34
CA LYS A 130 -9.11 -10.74 4.86
C LYS A 130 -10.37 -10.44 5.69
N LEU A 131 -10.32 -9.40 6.52
CA LEU A 131 -11.44 -8.97 7.34
C LEU A 131 -12.60 -8.48 6.47
N LEU A 132 -12.32 -7.62 5.49
CA LEU A 132 -13.31 -7.10 4.55
C LEU A 132 -13.95 -8.23 3.72
N GLN A 133 -13.16 -9.21 3.28
CA GLN A 133 -13.69 -10.39 2.57
C GLN A 133 -14.65 -11.21 3.44
N ARG A 134 -14.31 -11.45 4.71
CA ARG A 134 -15.19 -12.15 5.66
C ARG A 134 -16.46 -11.36 5.94
N LEU A 135 -16.33 -10.04 6.17
CA LEU A 135 -17.45 -9.13 6.36
C LEU A 135 -18.40 -9.15 5.16
N TYR A 136 -17.84 -9.09 3.94
CA TYR A 136 -18.59 -9.14 2.71
C TYR A 136 -19.35 -10.47 2.57
N GLN A 137 -18.72 -11.61 2.91
CA GLN A 137 -19.38 -12.92 2.88
C GLN A 137 -20.56 -13.03 3.85
N ALA A 138 -20.46 -12.42 5.04
CA ALA A 138 -21.52 -12.46 6.06
C ALA A 138 -22.67 -11.46 5.81
N CYS A 139 -22.48 -10.50 4.89
CA CYS A 139 -23.51 -9.52 4.53
C CYS A 139 -24.58 -10.11 3.59
N GLU A 140 -25.85 -9.69 3.76
CA GLU A 140 -26.91 -9.99 2.79
C GLU A 140 -26.73 -9.11 1.54
N SER A 141 -27.41 -9.44 0.43
CA SER A 141 -27.22 -8.76 -0.86
C SER A 141 -27.43 -7.24 -0.82
N LYS A 142 -28.29 -6.76 0.09
CA LYS A 142 -28.58 -5.33 0.27
C LYS A 142 -27.46 -4.56 0.95
N GLN A 143 -26.73 -5.20 1.87
CA GLN A 143 -25.54 -4.63 2.51
C GLN A 143 -24.31 -4.75 1.62
N LYS A 144 -24.20 -5.80 0.82
CA LYS A 144 -23.15 -5.93 -0.21
C LYS A 144 -23.18 -4.78 -1.20
N ALA A 145 -24.35 -4.48 -1.78
CA ALA A 145 -24.50 -3.34 -2.69
C ALA A 145 -24.13 -1.99 -2.05
N TYR A 146 -24.33 -1.85 -0.74
CA TYR A 146 -23.88 -0.67 0.00
C TYR A 146 -22.36 -0.64 0.13
N LEU A 147 -21.74 -1.76 0.53
CA LEU A 147 -20.29 -1.90 0.65
C LEU A 147 -19.59 -1.68 -0.69
N ASP A 148 -20.14 -2.19 -1.79
CA ASP A 148 -19.55 -2.03 -3.13
C ASP A 148 -19.43 -0.55 -3.52
N LEU A 149 -20.46 0.25 -3.21
CA LEU A 149 -20.42 1.70 -3.45
C LEU A 149 -19.38 2.38 -2.57
N LEU A 150 -19.33 2.04 -1.28
CA LEU A 150 -18.38 2.62 -0.34
C LEU A 150 -16.92 2.22 -0.64
N ILE A 151 -16.69 1.01 -1.15
CA ILE A 151 -15.36 0.53 -1.55
C ILE A 151 -14.92 1.22 -2.85
N LYS A 152 -15.86 1.45 -3.77
CA LYS A 152 -15.58 2.13 -5.04
C LYS A 152 -15.28 3.62 -4.83
N ASP A 153 -16.02 4.25 -3.93
CA ASP A 153 -15.89 5.66 -3.62
C ASP A 153 -16.10 5.90 -2.10
N PRO A 154 -15.01 6.03 -1.33
CA PRO A 154 -15.06 6.23 0.12
C PRO A 154 -15.65 7.57 0.57
N GLU A 155 -15.75 8.56 -0.33
CA GLU A 155 -16.24 9.91 0.00
C GLU A 155 -17.76 10.02 -0.07
N LEU A 156 -18.44 9.00 -0.61
CA LEU A 156 -19.90 9.00 -0.72
C LEU A 156 -20.56 9.08 0.65
N THR A 157 -21.40 10.10 0.81
CA THR A 157 -22.25 10.26 1.98
C THR A 157 -23.40 9.24 1.97
N ASN A 158 -23.97 8.94 3.13
CA ASN A 158 -25.16 8.09 3.25
C ASN A 158 -26.34 8.59 2.40
N ARG A 159 -26.42 9.90 2.13
CA ARG A 159 -27.47 10.49 1.31
C ARG A 159 -27.25 10.22 -0.17
N GLU A 160 -26.01 10.30 -0.64
CA GLU A 160 -25.64 9.97 -2.02
C GLU A 160 -25.77 8.48 -2.29
N ILE A 161 -25.32 7.63 -1.36
CA ILE A 161 -25.52 6.17 -1.45
C ILE A 161 -27.01 5.83 -1.50
N ALA A 162 -27.84 6.50 -0.70
CA ALA A 162 -29.29 6.30 -0.72
C ALA A 162 -29.89 6.66 -2.08
N ASN A 163 -29.48 7.79 -2.67
CA ASN A 163 -29.91 8.22 -3.99
C ASN A 163 -29.48 7.22 -5.08
N ILE A 164 -28.22 6.77 -5.08
CA ILE A 164 -27.68 5.81 -6.05
C ILE A 164 -28.42 4.47 -5.97
N LEU A 165 -28.75 4.00 -4.76
CA LEU A 165 -29.46 2.75 -4.55
C LEU A 165 -30.99 2.87 -4.68
N GLY A 166 -31.53 4.08 -4.93
CA GLY A 166 -32.97 4.33 -5.00
C GLY A 166 -33.71 4.05 -3.70
N ILE A 167 -33.08 4.28 -2.54
CA ILE A 167 -33.64 4.02 -1.21
C ILE A 167 -33.72 5.28 -0.37
N THR A 168 -34.46 5.22 0.75
CA THR A 168 -34.50 6.33 1.70
C THR A 168 -33.19 6.43 2.50
N PRO A 169 -32.76 7.64 2.91
CA PRO A 169 -31.58 7.81 3.78
C PRO A 169 -31.65 7.01 5.07
N ARG A 170 -32.86 6.82 5.63
CA ARG A 170 -33.10 5.99 6.81
C ARG A 170 -32.79 4.51 6.55
N ALA A 171 -33.14 3.99 5.38
CA ALA A 171 -32.83 2.63 4.98
C ALA A 171 -31.32 2.44 4.74
N ALA A 172 -30.63 3.43 4.16
CA ALA A 172 -29.18 3.42 3.99
C ALA A 172 -28.46 3.36 5.35
N ASN A 173 -28.85 4.24 6.29
CA ASN A 173 -28.30 4.23 7.65
C ASN A 173 -28.58 2.90 8.39
N TYR A 174 -29.76 2.32 8.20
CA TYR A 174 -30.06 0.99 8.77
C TYR A 174 -29.14 -0.11 8.23
N ARG A 175 -28.84 -0.10 6.92
CA ARG A 175 -27.90 -1.04 6.29
C ARG A 175 -26.49 -0.86 6.87
N TRP A 176 -26.04 0.38 7.03
CA TRP A 176 -24.75 0.69 7.65
C TRP A 176 -24.66 0.15 9.10
N LYS A 177 -25.67 0.40 9.93
CA LYS A 177 -25.72 -0.14 11.30
C LYS A 177 -25.71 -1.67 11.34
N LYS A 178 -26.36 -2.34 10.39
CA LYS A 178 -26.28 -3.81 10.23
C LYS A 178 -24.85 -4.25 9.93
N ILE A 179 -24.16 -3.60 8.99
CA ILE A 179 -22.77 -3.89 8.63
C ILE A 179 -21.85 -3.71 9.84
N GLN A 180 -21.95 -2.59 10.54
CA GLN A 180 -21.14 -2.30 11.74
C GLN A 180 -21.31 -3.37 12.83
N ARG A 181 -22.55 -3.82 13.05
CA ARG A 181 -22.82 -4.90 14.02
C ARG A 181 -22.16 -6.21 13.62
N ILE A 182 -22.21 -6.59 12.34
CA ILE A 182 -21.53 -7.79 11.84
C ILE A 182 -20.01 -7.66 12.01
N ALA A 183 -19.44 -6.49 11.66
CA ALA A 183 -18.02 -6.23 11.82
C ALA A 183 -17.58 -6.33 13.29
N ASN A 184 -18.33 -5.74 14.22
CA ASN A 184 -18.03 -5.80 15.66
C ASN A 184 -18.07 -7.24 16.19
N GLN A 185 -19.03 -8.06 15.75
CA GLN A 185 -19.08 -9.48 16.12
C GLN A 185 -17.86 -10.27 15.60
N MET A 186 -17.32 -9.90 14.44
CA MET A 186 -16.11 -10.55 13.89
C MET A 186 -14.84 -10.13 14.62
N ILE A 187 -14.76 -8.88 15.07
CA ILE A 187 -13.62 -8.37 15.85
C ILE A 187 -13.59 -9.00 17.24
N ILE A 188 -14.75 -9.07 17.92
CA ILE A 188 -14.87 -9.66 19.27
C ILE A 188 -14.54 -11.16 19.27
N LYS A 189 -14.89 -11.91 18.21
CA LYS A 189 -14.54 -13.34 18.09
C LYS A 189 -13.05 -13.61 17.86
N ARG A 190 -12.23 -12.58 17.62
CA ARG A 190 -10.79 -12.69 17.36
C ARG A 190 -9.95 -12.34 18.60
N ALA A 191 -10.55 -11.75 19.64
CA ALA A 191 -9.96 -11.48 20.95
C ALA A 191 -10.20 -12.67 21.90
#